data_AF-A0A5R2N3V2-F1
#
_entry.id   AF-A0A5R2N3V2-F1
#
_cell.length_a   1.000
_cell.length_b   1.000
_cell.length_c   1.000
_cell.angle_alpha   90.00
_cell.angle_beta   90.00
_cell.angle_gamma   90.00
#
_symmetry.space_group_name_H-M   'P 1'
#
loop_
_entity.id
_entity.type
_entity.pdbx_description
1 polymer ?
#
loop_
_entity_poly.entity_id
_entity_poly.type
_entity_poly.pdbx_seq_one_letter_code
_entity_poly.pdbx_strand_id
1 'polypeptide(L)' 'MWLLKRTGFYLLVGAIVLIAVFPFYYAVVTSLKSGTELFQADPWPKAPSLDNYRNVLAEGAFMRNLENSLVVSGAVVAL' A
#
# COMPACT_ATOMS: atom_id res chain seq x y z
N MET A 1 26.40 11.27 26.80
CA MET A 1 24.93 11.50 26.86
C MET A 1 24.33 11.98 25.53
N TRP A 2 24.94 12.91 24.79
CA TRP A 2 24.36 13.42 23.54
C TRP A 2 24.22 12.36 22.43
N LEU A 3 25.26 11.54 22.20
CA LEU A 3 25.19 10.42 21.24
C LEU A 3 24.07 9.42 21.59
N LEU A 4 23.94 9.02 22.87
CA LEU A 4 22.92 8.07 23.30
C LEU A 4 21.49 8.58 23.06
N LYS A 5 21.23 9.87 23.35
CA LYS A 5 19.93 10.51 23.07
C LYS A 5 19.64 10.56 21.57
N ARG A 6 20.65 10.88 20.75
CA ARG A 6 20.52 10.96 19.29
C ARG A 6 20.28 9.59 18.66
N THR A 7 21.02 8.57 19.07
CA THR A 7 20.80 7.19 18.64
C THR A 7 19.41 6.69 19.05
N GLY A 8 19.00 6.92 20.30
CA GLY A 8 17.66 6.56 20.77
C GLY A 8 16.53 7.24 19.99
N PHE A 9 16.70 8.53 19.67
CA PHE A 9 15.74 9.27 18.84
C PHE A 9 15.60 8.66 17.44
N TYR A 10 16.71 8.39 16.74
CA TYR A 10 16.63 7.80 15.40
C TYR A 10 16.12 6.36 15.40
N LEU A 11 16.42 5.57 16.44
CA LEU A 11 15.82 4.24 16.59
C LEU A 11 14.30 4.33 16.75
N LEU A 12 13.81 5.27 17.57
CA LEU A 12 12.38 5.50 17.73
C LEU A 12 11.73 5.94 16.41
N VAL A 13 12.34 6.90 15.70
CA VAL A 13 11.86 7.34 14.38
C VAL A 13 11.84 6.17 13.40
N GLY A 14 12.89 5.34 13.37
CA GLY A 14 12.94 4.15 12.53
C GLY A 14 11.81 3.16 12.84
N ALA A 15 11.54 2.91 14.11
CA ALA A 15 10.42 2.05 14.53
C ALA A 15 9.06 2.61 14.09
N ILE A 16 8.85 3.93 14.25
CA ILE A 16 7.62 4.60 13.81
C ILE A 16 7.46 4.46 12.28
N VAL A 17 8.53 4.70 11.52
CA VAL A 17 8.51 4.58 10.06
C VAL A 17 8.20 3.13 9.64
N LEU A 18 8.82 2.13 10.27
CA LEU A 18 8.55 0.73 9.97
C LEU A 18 7.08 0.37 10.19
N ILE A 19 6.49 0.81 11.32
CA ILE A 19 5.07 0.59 11.62
C ILE A 19 4.18 1.33 10.62
N ALA A 20 4.52 2.57 10.27
CA ALA A 20 3.73 3.39 9.34
C ALA A 20 3.77 2.84 7.91
N VAL A 21 4.89 2.26 7.48
CA VAL A 21 5.06 1.71 6.12
C VAL A 21 4.50 0.29 6.00
N PHE A 22 4.44 -0.47 7.10
CA PHE A 22 3.92 -1.84 7.11
C PHE A 22 2.57 -2.04 6.40
N PRO A 23 1.52 -1.23 6.60
CA PRO A 23 0.26 -1.39 5.87
C PRO A 23 0.40 -1.25 4.35
N PHE A 24 1.32 -0.39 3.87
CA PHE A 24 1.59 -0.24 2.44
C PHE A 24 2.32 -1.45 1.87
N TYR A 25 3.31 -1.96 2.61
CA TYR A 25 3.96 -3.22 2.26
C TYR A 25 2.95 -4.38 2.16
N TYR A 26 2.04 -4.50 3.13
CA TYR A 26 0.99 -5.51 3.13
C TYR A 26 0.04 -5.34 1.92
N ALA A 27 -0.36 -4.11 1.60
CA ALA A 27 -1.22 -3.83 0.44
C ALA A 27 -0.54 -4.22 -0.88
N VAL A 28 0.75 -3.90 -1.05
CA VAL A 28 1.52 -4.28 -2.25
C VAL A 28 1.66 -5.79 -2.36
N VAL A 29 2.07 -6.47 -1.27
CA VAL A 29 2.22 -7.94 -1.28
C VAL A 29 0.90 -8.62 -1.59
N THR A 30 -0.19 -8.23 -0.93
CA THR A 30 -1.51 -8.83 -1.15
C THR A 30 -2.07 -8.56 -2.54
N SER A 31 -1.81 -7.37 -3.12
CA SER A 31 -2.21 -7.07 -4.50
C SER A 31 -1.59 -8.00 -5.55
N LEU A 32 -0.44 -8.60 -5.23
CA LEU A 32 0.28 -9.54 -6.11
C LEU A 32 0.01 -11.02 -5.77
N LYS A 33 -0.70 -11.31 -4.68
CA LYS A 33 -1.05 -12.69 -4.27
C LYS A 33 -2.22 -13.23 -5.08
N SER A 34 -2.16 -14.51 -5.41
CA SER A 34 -3.29 -15.24 -6.01
C SER A 34 -4.32 -15.68 -4.96
N GLY A 35 -5.54 -16.04 -5.38
CA GLY A 35 -6.68 -16.26 -4.47
C GLY A 35 -6.42 -17.18 -3.27
N THR A 36 -5.75 -18.31 -3.45
CA THR A 36 -5.42 -19.24 -2.36
C THR A 36 -4.29 -18.75 -1.46
N GLU A 37 -3.41 -17.90 -1.98
CA GLU A 37 -2.25 -17.34 -1.29
C GLU A 37 -2.62 -16.21 -0.32
N LEU A 38 -3.77 -15.55 -0.54
CA LEU A 38 -4.33 -14.55 0.38
C LEU A 38 -4.60 -15.13 1.77
N PHE A 39 -4.84 -16.43 1.87
CA PHE A 39 -5.07 -17.14 3.14
C PHE A 39 -3.78 -17.67 3.79
N GLN A 40 -2.62 -17.45 3.17
CA GLN A 40 -1.33 -17.84 3.71
C GLN A 40 -0.60 -16.64 4.29
N ALA A 41 -0.11 -16.79 5.53
CA ALA A 41 0.64 -15.78 6.27
C ALA A 41 2.12 -15.69 5.82
N ASP A 42 2.36 -15.75 4.51
CA ASP A 42 3.69 -15.57 3.93
C ASP A 42 4.02 -14.08 3.78
N PRO A 43 5.24 -13.64 4.14
CA PRO A 43 5.67 -12.26 3.99
C PRO A 43 5.88 -11.84 2.52
N TRP A 44 6.11 -12.77 1.61
CA TRP A 44 6.32 -12.46 0.19
C TRP A 44 5.45 -13.35 -0.68
N PRO A 45 5.02 -12.87 -1.86
CA PRO A 45 4.29 -13.72 -2.77
C PRO A 45 5.22 -14.82 -3.32
N LYS A 46 4.80 -16.07 -3.23
CA LYS A 46 5.45 -17.26 -3.81
C LYS A 46 5.33 -17.26 -5.32
N ALA A 47 4.21 -16.80 -5.85
CA ALA A 47 3.94 -16.69 -7.28
C ALA A 47 3.24 -15.36 -7.59
N PRO A 48 3.99 -14.27 -7.83
CA PRO A 48 3.41 -12.97 -8.14
C PRO A 48 2.47 -13.03 -9.35
N SER A 49 1.26 -12.51 -9.21
CA SER A 49 0.26 -12.40 -10.28
C SER A 49 -0.22 -10.96 -10.46
N LEU A 50 -0.56 -10.61 -11.71
CA LEU A 50 -1.19 -9.33 -12.07
C LEU A 50 -2.69 -9.49 -12.33
N ASP A 51 -3.28 -10.65 -12.04
CA ASP A 51 -4.69 -10.92 -12.35
C ASP A 51 -5.61 -10.03 -11.53
N ASN A 52 -5.27 -9.71 -10.27
CA ASN A 52 -6.02 -8.74 -9.46
C ASN A 52 -6.09 -7.37 -10.15
N TYR A 53 -5.00 -6.93 -10.79
CA TYR A 53 -4.97 -5.70 -11.56
C TYR A 53 -5.79 -5.83 -12.84
N ARG A 54 -5.65 -6.92 -13.60
CA ARG A 54 -6.46 -7.13 -14.81
C ARG A 54 -7.95 -7.12 -14.49
N ASN A 55 -8.35 -7.81 -13.43
CA ASN A 55 -9.74 -7.90 -12.99
C ASN A 55 -10.28 -6.53 -12.56
N VAL A 56 -9.55 -5.78 -11.73
CA VAL A 56 -10.03 -4.46 -11.27
C VAL A 56 -10.08 -3.42 -12.39
N LEU A 57 -9.22 -3.54 -13.40
CA LEU A 57 -9.19 -2.65 -14.56
C LEU A 57 -10.25 -3.03 -15.61
N ALA A 58 -10.54 -4.32 -15.79
CA ALA A 58 -11.48 -4.81 -16.80
C ALA A 58 -12.93 -4.90 -16.28
N GLU A 59 -13.13 -5.05 -14.97
CA GLU A 59 -14.44 -5.33 -14.39
C GLU A 59 -14.96 -4.17 -13.51
N GLY A 60 -16.26 -3.90 -13.61
CA GLY A 60 -16.98 -3.03 -12.68
C GLY A 60 -16.83 -1.52 -12.93
N ALA A 61 -16.95 -0.75 -11.85
CA ALA A 61 -16.99 0.72 -11.88
C ALA A 61 -15.67 1.38 -11.43
N PHE A 62 -14.59 0.61 -11.24
CA PHE A 62 -13.34 1.12 -10.65
C PHE A 62 -12.73 2.26 -11.47
N MET A 63 -12.60 2.11 -12.79
CA MET A 63 -12.10 3.18 -13.68
C MET A 63 -12.96 4.45 -13.58
N ARG A 64 -14.28 4.30 -13.66
CA ARG A 64 -15.21 5.44 -13.52
C ARG A 64 -15.09 6.11 -12.15
N ASN A 65 -14.92 5.34 -11.08
CA ASN A 65 -14.76 5.89 -9.73
C ASN A 65 -13.43 6.61 -9.56
N LEU A 66 -12.36 6.09 -10.18
CA LEU A 66 -11.04 6.72 -10.22
C LEU A 66 -11.11 8.06 -10.96
N GLU A 67 -11.73 8.08 -12.14
CA GLU A 67 -11.98 9.31 -12.93
C GLU A 67 -12.81 10.33 -12.14
N ASN A 68 -13.92 9.93 -11.54
CA ASN A 68 -14.75 10.80 -10.71
C ASN A 68 -13.95 11.41 -9.55
N SER A 69 -13.12 10.61 -8.88
CA SER A 69 -12.29 11.08 -7.77
C SER A 69 -11.23 12.10 -8.23
N LEU A 70 -10.61 11.86 -9.39
CA LEU A 70 -9.65 12.80 -10.00
C LEU A 70 -10.33 14.13 -10.36
N VAL A 71 -11.50 14.09 -10.98
CA VAL A 71 -12.25 15.29 -11.36
C VAL A 71 -12.68 16.08 -10.13
N VAL A 72 -13.27 15.41 -9.14
CA VAL A 72 -13.77 16.09 -7.92
C VAL A 72 -12.62 16.68 -7.12
N SER A 73 -11.56 15.90 -6.85
CA SER A 73 -10.40 16.41 -6.11
C SER A 73 -9.68 17.53 -6.85
N GLY A 74 -9.52 17.40 -8.18
CA GLY A 74 -8.95 18.45 -9.02
C GLY A 74 -9.77 19.74 -9.02
N ALA A 75 -11.09 19.64 -9.16
CA ALA A 75 -11.99 20.80 -9.13
C ALA A 75 -11.96 21.51 -7.78
N VAL A 76 -11.94 20.75 -6.68
CA VAL A 76 -11.84 21.30 -5.31
C VAL A 76 -10.51 22.01 -5.06
N VAL A 77 -9.42 21.53 -5.66
CA VAL A 77 -8.10 22.18 -5.51
C VAL A 77 -7.97 23.42 -6.41
N ALA A 78 -8.63 23.43 -7.57
CA ALA A 78 -8.48 24.48 -8.58
C ALA A 78 -9.41 25.68 -8.37
N LEU A 79 -10.61 25.49 -7.80
CA LEU A 79 -11.62 26.52 -7.54
C LEU A 79 -11.54 27.04 -6.10
#